data_AF-A0A953I2X8-F1
#
_entry.id   AF-A0A953I2X8-F1
#
_cell.length_a   1.000
_cell.length_b   1.000
_cell.length_c   1.000
_cell.angle_alpha   90.00
_cell.angle_beta   90.00
_cell.angle_gamma   90.00
#
_symmetry.space_group_name_H-M   'P 1'
#
loop_
_entity.id
_entity.type
_entity.pdbx_description
1 polymer ?
#
loop_
_entity_poly.entity_id
_entity_poly.type
_entity_poly.pdbx_seq_one_letter_code
_entity_poly.pdbx_strand_id
1 'polypeptide(L)' 'KNPSEQTIAEAANLAAYFSKARQSSSVPVDYTRIRYVKKPSGAKPGFVIYENEQTLYVTPDEELVRAMKQRQKERAAKQS' A
#
# COMPACT_ATOMS: atom_id res chain seq x y z
N LYS A 1 -6.73 15.69 -2.04
CA LYS A 1 -5.45 15.72 -1.30
C LYS A 1 -4.43 14.93 -2.12
N ASN A 2 -3.27 15.52 -2.41
CA ASN A 2 -2.16 14.81 -3.03
C ASN A 2 -1.26 14.32 -1.88
N PRO A 3 -1.09 13.00 -1.68
CA PRO A 3 -0.17 12.49 -0.66
C PRO A 3 1.27 12.89 -1.00
N SER A 4 2.12 13.02 0.02
CA SER A 4 3.56 13.19 -0.21
C SER A 4 4.16 11.92 -0.81
N GLU A 5 5.29 12.06 -1.51
CA GLU A 5 6.05 10.93 -2.05
C GLU A 5 6.41 9.93 -0.95
N GLN A 6 6.78 10.41 0.23
CA GLN A 6 7.05 9.57 1.40
C GLN A 6 5.83 8.71 1.77
N THR A 7 4.62 9.30 1.79
CA THR A 7 3.39 8.54 2.09
C THR A 7 3.11 7.47 1.03
N ILE A 8 3.37 7.77 -0.24
CA ILE A 8 3.22 6.79 -1.33
C ILE A 8 4.23 5.64 -1.15
N ALA A 9 5.49 5.95 -0.85
CA ALA A 9 6.54 4.96 -0.63
C ALA A 9 6.29 4.07 0.60
N GLU A 10 5.81 4.65 1.71
CA GLU A 10 5.41 3.93 2.93
C GLU A 10 4.22 2.99 2.64
N ALA A 11 3.21 3.46 1.90
CA ALA A 11 2.07 2.65 1.50
C ALA A 11 2.46 1.51 0.54
N ALA A 12 3.34 1.78 -0.41
CA ALA A 12 3.84 0.76 -1.34
C ALA A 12 4.65 -0.32 -0.61
N ASN A 13 5.49 0.06 0.37
CA ASN A 13 6.18 -0.89 1.24
C ASN A 13 5.21 -1.79 2.00
N LEU A 14 4.13 -1.22 2.55
CA LEU A 14 3.09 -1.97 3.23
C LEU A 14 2.41 -2.98 2.28
N ALA A 15 2.07 -2.54 1.07
CA ALA A 15 1.45 -3.39 0.05
C ALA A 15 2.38 -4.54 -0.36
N ALA A 16 3.65 -4.25 -0.62
CA ALA A 16 4.64 -5.26 -1.00
C ALA A 16 4.90 -6.26 0.14
N TYR A 17 4.96 -5.79 1.39
CA TYR A 17 5.14 -6.64 2.58
C TYR A 17 3.97 -7.62 2.81
N PHE A 18 2.72 -7.20 2.56
CA PHE A 18 1.55 -8.08 2.67
C PHE A 18 1.22 -8.84 1.37
N SER A 19 2.15 -8.87 0.42
CA SER A 19 2.01 -9.61 -0.83
C SER A 19 2.73 -10.95 -0.80
N LYS A 20 2.59 -11.73 -1.88
CA LYS A 20 3.40 -12.95 -2.09
C LYS A 20 4.89 -12.66 -2.28
N ALA A 21 5.27 -11.43 -2.64
CA ALA A 21 6.64 -11.00 -2.91
C ALA A 21 7.35 -10.41 -1.68
N ARG A 22 6.85 -10.67 -0.45
CA ARG A 22 7.39 -10.12 0.80
C ARG A 22 8.90 -10.32 0.98
N GLN A 23 9.46 -11.42 0.47
CA GLN A 23 10.88 -11.77 0.60
C GLN A 23 11.70 -11.39 -0.64
N SER A 24 11.10 -10.74 -1.63
CA SER A 24 11.75 -10.33 -2.86
C SER A 24 12.31 -8.91 -2.73
N SER A 25 13.27 -8.55 -3.58
CA SER A 25 13.75 -7.18 -3.73
C SER A 25 13.13 -6.54 -4.97
N SER A 26 13.00 -5.20 -4.97
CA SER A 26 12.50 -4.44 -6.12
C SER A 26 11.12 -4.92 -6.64
N VAL A 27 10.16 -5.04 -5.74
CA VAL A 27 8.78 -5.43 -6.02
C VAL A 27 8.04 -4.28 -6.72
N PRO A 28 7.42 -4.51 -7.89
CA PRO A 28 6.57 -3.51 -8.52
C PRO A 28 5.23 -3.41 -7.77
N VAL A 29 4.85 -2.18 -7.43
CA VAL A 29 3.59 -1.86 -6.76
C VAL A 29 2.88 -0.75 -7.52
N ASP A 30 1.67 -1.04 -7.98
CA ASP A 30 0.85 -0.08 -8.70
C ASP A 30 0.03 0.76 -7.74
N TYR A 31 0.02 2.07 -7.97
CA TYR A 31 -0.87 2.99 -7.29
C TYR A 31 -1.66 3.81 -8.30
N THR A 32 -2.92 4.08 -7.96
CA THR A 32 -3.82 4.90 -8.76
C THR A 32 -4.84 5.58 -7.85
N ARG A 33 -5.62 6.51 -8.40
CA ARG A 33 -6.74 7.13 -7.67
C ARG A 33 -7.88 6.13 -7.55
N ILE A 34 -8.55 6.11 -6.39
CA ILE A 34 -9.65 5.19 -6.09
C ILE A 34 -10.77 5.19 -7.15
N ARG A 35 -11.04 6.34 -7.78
CA ARG A 35 -12.05 6.47 -8.85
C ARG A 35 -11.75 5.64 -10.11
N TYR A 36 -10.49 5.23 -10.29
CA TYR A 36 -10.06 4.37 -11.40
C TYR A 36 -10.08 2.89 -11.03
N VAL A 37 -10.40 2.53 -9.79
CA VAL A 37 -10.53 1.14 -9.34
C VAL A 37 -12.00 0.74 -9.41
N LYS A 38 -12.29 -0.38 -10.07
CA LYS A 38 -13.66 -0.90 -10.22
C LYS A 38 -13.72 -2.38 -9.84
N LYS A 39 -14.81 -2.79 -9.19
CA LYS A 39 -15.15 -4.19 -8.99
C LYS A 39 -16.11 -4.63 -10.09
N PRO A 40 -15.73 -5.55 -10.99
CA PRO A 40 -16.63 -6.05 -12.02
C PRO A 40 -17.83 -6.77 -11.40
N SER A 41 -19.00 -6.64 -12.05
CA SER A 41 -20.21 -7.32 -11.60
C SER A 41 -20.00 -8.84 -11.59
N GLY A 42 -20.44 -9.50 -10.51
CA GLY A 42 -20.25 -10.94 -10.32
C GLY A 42 -18.83 -11.39 -9.92
N ALA A 43 -17.86 -10.49 -9.79
CA ALA A 43 -16.51 -10.86 -9.37
C ALA A 43 -16.44 -11.25 -7.89
N LYS A 44 -15.54 -12.20 -7.58
CA LYS A 44 -15.27 -12.66 -6.20
C LYS A 44 -14.79 -11.50 -5.30
N PRO A 45 -15.06 -11.53 -3.98
CA PRO A 45 -14.50 -10.56 -3.04
C PRO A 45 -12.98 -10.45 -3.19
N GLY A 46 -12.47 -9.21 -3.16
CA GLY A 46 -11.04 -8.92 -3.34
C GLY A 46 -10.59 -8.77 -4.80
N PHE A 47 -11.39 -9.19 -5.78
CA PHE A 47 -11.06 -8.97 -7.20
C PHE A 47 -11.45 -7.56 -7.65
N VAL A 48 -10.49 -6.86 -8.26
CA VAL A 48 -10.66 -5.50 -8.79
C VAL A 48 -9.90 -5.37 -10.11
N ILE A 49 -10.37 -4.46 -10.96
CA ILE A 49 -9.64 -3.96 -12.13
C ILE A 49 -9.34 -2.48 -11.90
N TYR A 50 -8.27 -1.98 -12.51
CA TYR A 50 -7.86 -0.59 -12.40
C TYR A 50 -7.27 -0.08 -13.72
N GLU A 51 -7.23 1.24 -13.85
CA GLU A 51 -6.68 1.97 -14.99
C GLU A 51 -5.86 3.18 -14.49
N ASN A 52 -5.06 3.77 -15.38
CA ASN A 52 -4.26 4.98 -15.12
C ASN A 52 -3.32 4.83 -13.91
N GLU A 53 -2.71 3.67 -13.78
CA GLU A 53 -1.74 3.36 -12.74
C GLU A 53 -0.36 3.98 -13.01
N GLN A 54 0.39 4.10 -11.93
CA GLN A 54 1.83 4.31 -11.95
C GLN A 54 2.47 3.21 -11.10
N THR A 55 3.59 2.68 -11.57
CA THR A 55 4.32 1.61 -10.88
C THR A 55 5.48 2.20 -10.08
N LEU A 56 5.54 1.86 -8.80
CA LEU A 56 6.68 2.14 -7.92
C LEU A 56 7.41 0.83 -7.59
N TYR A 57 8.73 0.84 -7.66
CA TYR A 57 9.56 -0.29 -7.24
C TYR A 57 9.99 -0.10 -5.79
N VAL A 58 9.69 -1.08 -4.93
CA VAL A 58 10.05 -1.04 -3.50
C VAL A 58 10.66 -2.35 -3.05
N THR A 59 11.55 -2.30 -2.07
CA THR A 59 12.01 -3.50 -1.36
C THR A 59 11.27 -3.57 -0.02
N PRO A 60 10.46 -4.60 0.24
CA PRO A 60 9.71 -4.72 1.50
C PRO A 60 10.64 -4.69 2.71
N ASP A 61 10.34 -3.81 3.67
CA ASP A 61 11.06 -3.68 4.92
C ASP A 61 10.14 -3.98 6.11
N GLU A 62 10.43 -5.07 6.83
CA GLU A 62 9.66 -5.50 7.99
C GLU A 62 9.80 -4.55 9.19
N GLU A 63 10.99 -3.98 9.40
CA GLU A 63 11.24 -3.04 10.50
C GLU A 63 10.46 -1.75 10.27
N LEU A 64 10.47 -1.24 9.04
CA LEU A 64 9.65 -0.10 8.63
C LEU A 64 8.16 -0.35 8.91
N VAL A 65 7.62 -1.51 8.52
CA VAL A 65 6.21 -1.85 8.74
C VAL A 65 5.86 -1.95 10.22
N ARG A 66 6.74 -2.54 11.04
CA ARG A 66 6.57 -2.61 12.49
C ARG A 66 6.59 -1.21 13.12
N ALA A 67 7.52 -0.35 12.72
CA ALA A 67 7.61 1.02 13.19
C ALA A 67 6.35 1.84 12.83
N MET A 68 5.82 1.68 11.60
CA MET A 68 4.57 2.33 11.18
C MET A 68 3.39 1.94 12.07
N LYS A 69 3.26 0.66 12.42
CA LYS A 69 2.21 0.16 13.32
C LYS A 69 2.35 0.75 14.72
N GLN A 70 3.57 0.89 15.23
CA GLN A 70 3.84 1.49 16.53
C GLN A 70 3.50 2.99 16.54
N ARG A 71 3.93 3.74 15.51
CA ARG A 71 3.56 5.17 15.33
C ARG A 71 2.04 5.37 15.29
N GLN A 72 1.30 4.46 14.65
CA GLN A 72 -0.17 4.53 14.62
C GLN A 72 -0.79 4.35 16.01
N LYS A 73 -0.32 3.35 16.78
CA LYS A 73 -0.78 3.11 18.15
C LYS A 73 -0.54 4.32 19.06
N GLU A 74 0.66 4.90 18.99
CA GLU A 74 1.01 6.08 19.78
C GLU A 74 0.17 7.30 19.40
N ARG A 75 -0.13 7.49 18.12
CA ARG A 75 -1.03 8.56 17.66
C ARG A 75 -2.46 8.37 18.16
N ALA A 76 -2.96 7.13 18.12
CA ALA A 76 -4.30 6.82 18.62
C ALA A 76 -4.41 7.05 20.14
N ALA A 77 -3.40 6.62 20.91
CA ALA A 77 -3.36 6.80 22.37
C ALA A 77 -3.19 8.27 22.80
N LYS A 78 -2.60 9.13 21.97
CA LYS A 78 -2.50 10.58 22.22
C LYS A 78 -3.76 11.36 21.85
N GLN A 79 -4.69 10.73 21.13
CA GLN A 79 -5.94 11.33 20.66
C GLN A 79 -7.17 10.86 21.46
N SER A 80 -6.99 9.85 22.32
CA SER A 80 -7.94 9.40 23.35
C SER A 80 -7.67 10.09 24.67
#